data_AF-A0A3C0T065-F1
#
_entry.id   AF-A0A3C0T065-F1
#
_cell.length_a   1.000
_cell.length_b   1.000
_cell.length_c   1.000
_cell.angle_alpha   90.00
_cell.angle_beta   90.00
_cell.angle_gamma   90.00
#
_symmetry.space_group_name_H-M   'P 1'
#
loop_
_entity.id
_entity.type
_entity.pdbx_description
1 polymer ?
#
loop_
_entity_poly.entity_id
_entity_poly.type
_entity_poly.pdbx_seq_one_letter_code
_entity_poly.pdbx_strand_id
1 'polypeptide(L)' 'ITQNHPFLDGNKRTGLAAGLVFLELNGIHIEDSEESLYEMVINVTLGKFLKKDIASALRKLHQNN' A
#
# COMPACT_ATOMS: atom_id res chain seq x y z
N ILE A 1 -4.41 -5.87 10.38
CA ILE A 1 -4.71 -4.45 10.71
C ILE A 1 -6.05 -4.03 10.12
N THR A 2 -6.23 -4.00 8.80
CA THR A 2 -7.45 -3.43 8.16
C THR A 2 -8.77 -4.10 8.49
N GLN A 3 -8.81 -5.44 8.57
CA GLN A 3 -10.06 -6.21 8.73
C GLN A 3 -10.47 -6.41 10.20
N ASN A 4 -9.56 -6.20 11.15
CA ASN A 4 -9.84 -6.36 12.58
C ASN A 4 -10.24 -5.04 13.24
N HIS A 5 -10.32 -3.94 12.45
CA HIS A 5 -10.67 -2.58 12.89
C HIS A 5 -10.08 -2.16 14.26
N PRO A 6 -8.77 -2.36 14.53
CA PRO A 6 -8.18 -2.10 15.84
C PRO A 6 -8.09 -0.60 16.21
N PHE A 7 -8.19 0.31 15.23
CA PHE A 7 -8.14 1.75 15.45
C PHE A 7 -9.52 2.39 15.22
N LEU A 8 -9.77 3.52 15.89
CA LEU A 8 -10.98 4.33 15.71
C LEU A 8 -11.11 4.84 14.26
N ASP A 9 -10.00 5.23 13.65
CA ASP A 9 -9.87 5.56 12.22
C ASP A 9 -8.45 5.17 11.74
N GLY A 10 -8.20 5.22 10.44
CA GLY A 10 -6.86 5.08 9.87
C GLY A 10 -6.43 3.64 9.60
N ASN A 11 -7.26 2.63 9.93
CA ASN A 11 -6.96 1.21 9.73
C ASN A 11 -6.37 0.88 8.35
N LYS A 12 -6.88 1.52 7.29
CA LYS A 12 -6.38 1.37 5.91
C LYS A 12 -5.01 1.99 5.70
N ARG A 13 -4.80 3.24 6.15
CA ARG A 13 -3.53 3.95 6.09
C ARG A 13 -2.45 3.19 6.86
N THR A 14 -2.75 2.77 8.09
CA THR A 14 -1.83 1.99 8.91
C THR A 14 -1.52 0.62 8.31
N GLY A 15 -2.52 -0.06 7.74
CA GLY A 15 -2.31 -1.33 7.05
C GLY A 15 -1.40 -1.19 5.83
N LEU A 16 -1.55 -0.11 5.06
CA LEU A 16 -0.70 0.18 3.91
C LEU A 16 0.73 0.52 4.33
N ALA A 17 0.90 1.41 5.31
CA ALA A 17 2.22 1.78 5.83
C ALA A 17 2.98 0.55 6.38
N ALA A 18 2.29 -0.31 7.15
CA ALA A 18 2.88 -1.56 7.64
C ALA A 18 3.30 -2.50 6.48
N GLY A 19 2.52 -2.53 5.39
CA GLY A 19 2.87 -3.31 4.19
C GLY A 19 4.11 -2.78 3.47
N LEU A 20 4.25 -1.46 3.35
CA LEU A 20 5.43 -0.83 2.74
C LEU A 20 6.69 -1.08 3.56
N VAL A 21 6.61 -0.87 4.89
CA VAL A 21 7.73 -1.18 5.80
C VAL A 21 8.10 -2.65 5.75
N PHE A 22 7.12 -3.56 5.67
CA PHE A 22 7.42 -4.99 5.52
C PHE A 22 8.22 -5.28 4.25
N LEU A 23 7.87 -4.68 3.11
CA LEU A 23 8.60 -4.86 1.86
C LEU A 23 10.03 -4.33 1.97
N GLU A 24 10.21 -3.14 2.52
CA GLU A 24 11.53 -2.53 2.73
C GLU A 24 12.43 -3.39 3.63
N LEU A 25 11.88 -3.91 4.73
CA LEU A 25 12.60 -4.84 5.63
C LEU A 25 13.01 -6.15 4.94
N ASN A 26 12.37 -6.51 3.82
CA ASN A 26 12.72 -7.67 3.01
C ASN A 26 13.54 -7.30 1.76
N GLY A 27 14.06 -6.08 1.67
CA GLY A 27 14.90 -5.62 0.56
C GLY A 27 14.13 -5.31 -0.73
N ILE A 28 12.80 -5.23 -0.66
CA ILE A 28 11.95 -4.84 -1.80
C ILE A 28 11.74 -3.33 -1.70
N HIS A 29 12.50 -2.60 -2.48
CA HIS A 29 12.33 -1.15 -2.64
C HIS A 29 11.25 -0.86 -3.67
N ILE A 30 10.39 0.10 -3.33
CA ILE A 30 9.36 0.69 -4.18
C ILE A 30 9.89 2.09 -4.49
N GLU A 31 10.29 2.36 -5.74
CA GLU A 31 10.53 3.75 -6.18
C GLU A 31 9.26 4.26 -6.85
N ASP A 32 8.93 5.51 -6.57
CA ASP A 32 7.73 6.15 -7.10
C ASP A 32 8.12 7.34 -7.96
N SER A 33 8.55 7.06 -9.19
CA SER A 33 8.94 8.07 -10.18
C SER A 33 7.74 8.78 -10.83
N GLU A 34 6.55 8.17 -10.80
CA GLU A 34 5.35 8.64 -11.51
C GLU A 34 4.14 8.90 -10.60
N GLU A 35 4.33 9.18 -9.31
CA GLU A 35 3.24 9.41 -8.32
C GLU A 35 2.20 8.26 -8.23
N SER A 36 2.55 7.07 -8.74
CA SER A 36 1.71 5.90 -8.78
C SER A 36 1.45 5.33 -7.38
N LEU A 37 2.40 5.51 -6.46
CA LEU A 37 2.19 5.17 -5.05
C LEU A 37 1.18 6.12 -4.40
N TYR A 38 1.25 7.42 -4.71
CA TYR A 38 0.29 8.41 -4.20
C TYR A 38 -1.14 8.09 -4.64
N GLU A 39 -1.35 7.85 -5.94
CA GLU A 39 -2.67 7.46 -6.48
C GLU A 39 -3.19 6.16 -5.84
N MET A 40 -2.31 5.19 -5.60
CA MET A 40 -2.69 3.97 -4.88
C MET A 40 -3.17 4.28 -3.46
N VAL A 41 -2.45 5.12 -2.70
CA VAL A 41 -2.81 5.53 -1.32
C VAL A 41 -4.18 6.20 -1.28
N ILE A 42 -4.47 7.08 -2.25
CA ILE A 42 -5.77 7.74 -2.38
C ILE A 42 -6.87 6.70 -2.61
N ASN A 43 -6.68 5.78 -3.57
CA ASN A 43 -7.66 4.74 -3.87
C ASN A 43 -7.90 3.76 -2.70
N VAL A 44 -6.86 3.45 -1.93
CA VAL A 44 -6.97 2.65 -0.68
C VAL A 44 -7.80 3.40 0.36
N THR A 45 -7.54 4.70 0.56
CA THR A 45 -8.26 5.52 1.55
C THR A 45 -9.74 5.66 1.19
N LEU A 46 -10.04 5.86 -0.10
CA LEU A 46 -11.41 5.86 -0.64
C LEU A 46 -12.10 4.49 -0.59
N GLY A 47 -11.37 3.41 -0.27
CA GLY A 47 -11.92 2.05 -0.24
C GLY A 47 -12.18 1.46 -1.61
N LYS A 48 -11.62 2.04 -2.67
CA LYS A 48 -11.73 1.54 -4.05
C LYS A 48 -10.82 0.33 -4.30
N PHE A 49 -9.73 0.22 -3.54
CA PHE A 49 -8.78 -0.89 -3.66
C PHE A 49 -8.98 -1.93 -2.56
N LEU A 50 -9.07 -3.19 -2.98
CA LEU A 50 -9.03 -4.35 -2.11
C LEU A 50 -7.59 -4.85 -1.97
N LYS A 51 -7.36 -5.81 -1.06
CA LYS A 51 -6.04 -6.40 -0.82
C LYS A 51 -5.33 -6.86 -2.10
N LYS A 52 -6.08 -7.45 -3.04
CA LYS A 52 -5.53 -7.93 -4.33
C LYS A 52 -5.04 -6.78 -5.21
N ASP A 53 -5.74 -5.65 -5.21
CA ASP A 53 -5.43 -4.48 -6.04
C ASP A 53 -4.17 -3.80 -5.52
N ILE A 54 -4.06 -3.66 -4.19
CA ILE A 54 -2.85 -3.17 -3.51
C ILE A 54 -1.64 -4.05 -3.85
N ALA A 55 -1.79 -5.37 -3.73
CA ALA A 55 -0.70 -6.30 -4.04
C ALA A 55 -0.28 -6.22 -5.52
N SER A 56 -1.23 -6.04 -6.45
CA SER A 56 -0.91 -5.85 -7.86
C SER A 56 -0.18 -4.54 -8.12
N ALA A 57 -0.61 -3.44 -7.49
CA ALA A 57 0.00 -2.13 -7.67
C ALA A 57 1.45 -2.12 -7.14
N LEU A 58 1.68 -2.66 -5.93
CA LEU A 58 3.01 -2.78 -5.34
C LEU A 58 3.97 -3.62 -6.20
N ARG A 59 3.49 -4.71 -6.82
CA ARG A 59 4.31 -5.50 -7.75
C ARG A 59 4.72 -4.72 -9.00
N LYS A 60 3.79 -3.95 -9.59
CA LYS A 60 4.08 -3.13 -10.77
C LYS A 60 5.10 -2.05 -10.43
N LEU A 61 4.93 -1.37 -9.30
CA LEU A 61 5.86 -0.35 -8.82
C LEU A 61 7.27 -0.90 -8.61
N HIS A 62 7.40 -2.10 -8.06
CA HIS A 62 8.70 -2.75 -7.90
C HIS A 62 9.36 -3.15 -9.25
N GLN A 63 8.56 -3.56 -10.24
CA GLN A 63 9.06 -4.02 -11.55
C GLN A 63 9.45 -2.90 -12.50
N ASN A 64 9.00 -1.68 -12.23
CA ASN A 64 9.33 -0.48 -13.01
C ASN A 64 10.65 0.17 -12.55
N ASN A 65 11.37 -0.46 -11.63
CA ASN A 65 12.71 -0.10 -11.17
C ASN A 65 13.79 -0.89 -11.91
#